data_AF-A0A4Y9MLX8-F1
#
_entry.id   AF-A0A4Y9MLX8-F1
#
_cell.length_a   1.000
_cell.length_b   1.000
_cell.length_c   1.000
_cell.angle_alpha   90.00
_cell.angle_beta   90.00
_cell.angle_gamma   90.00
#
_symmetry.space_group_name_H-M   'P 1'
#
loop_
_entity.id
_entity.type
_entity.pdbx_description
1 polymer ?
#
loop_
_entity_poly.entity_id
_entity_poly.type
_entity_poly.pdbx_seq_one_letter_code
_entity_poly.pdbx_strand_id
1 'polypeptide(L)'
;MAAEKFSASMDDALLADARADAEAEGLTLSSWLADAAADRLRLKALRQLVNDWEAEHGAISTAELDALENKVAAARRTAATRRSRSQMTDPSHQAAS
;
A
#
# COMPACT_ATOMS: atom_id res chain seq x y z
N MET A 1 3.88 -3.33 24.75
CA MET A 1 2.74 -3.88 25.52
C MET A 1 2.78 -5.39 25.36
N ALA A 2 2.52 -6.16 26.42
CA ALA A 2 2.47 -7.62 26.30
C ALA A 2 1.20 -8.04 25.53
N ALA A 3 1.31 -9.05 24.68
CA ALA A 3 0.14 -9.60 23.97
C ALA A 3 -0.74 -10.40 24.93
N GLU A 4 -2.05 -10.18 24.87
CA GLU A 4 -3.04 -10.95 25.61
C GLU A 4 -3.34 -12.27 24.88
N LYS A 5 -3.46 -13.37 25.63
CA LYS A 5 -3.81 -14.67 25.03
C LYS A 5 -5.31 -14.72 24.75
N PHE A 6 -5.64 -14.99 23.50
CA PHE A 6 -7.00 -15.20 23.03
C PHE A 6 -7.13 -16.60 22.43
N SER A 7 -8.28 -17.26 22.65
CA SER A 7 -8.60 -18.55 22.07
C SER A 7 -9.89 -18.45 21.26
N ALA A 8 -9.84 -18.95 20.03
CA ALA A 8 -10.99 -19.05 19.15
C ALA A 8 -10.90 -20.32 18.31
N SER A 9 -12.05 -20.81 17.88
CA SER A 9 -12.15 -21.85 16.86
C SER A 9 -12.05 -21.23 15.47
N MET A 10 -11.41 -21.94 14.56
CA MET A 10 -11.29 -21.58 13.15
C MET A 10 -11.53 -22.81 12.30
N ASP A 11 -12.00 -22.61 11.07
CA ASP A 11 -12.06 -23.68 10.07
C ASP A 11 -10.67 -24.29 9.84
N ASP A 12 -10.61 -25.61 9.72
CA ASP A 12 -9.35 -26.35 9.64
C ASP A 12 -8.57 -26.03 8.35
N ALA A 13 -9.27 -25.85 7.22
CA ALA A 13 -8.62 -25.51 5.96
C ALA A 13 -8.07 -24.08 6.02
N LEU A 14 -8.85 -23.13 6.54
CA LEU A 14 -8.38 -21.76 6.75
C LEU A 14 -7.18 -21.71 7.70
N LEU A 15 -7.15 -22.56 8.73
CA LEU A 15 -6.03 -22.64 9.67
C LEU A 15 -4.76 -23.19 9.03
N ALA A 16 -4.89 -24.16 8.12
CA ALA A 16 -3.77 -24.65 7.34
C ALA A 16 -3.21 -23.54 6.43
N ASP A 17 -4.09 -22.85 5.70
CA ASP A 17 -3.70 -21.77 4.78
C ASP A 17 -3.02 -20.62 5.52
N ALA A 18 -3.59 -20.14 6.62
CA ALA A 18 -3.02 -19.07 7.44
C ALA A 18 -1.64 -19.44 8.00
N ARG A 19 -1.41 -20.72 8.34
CA ARG A 19 -0.10 -21.18 8.81
C ARG A 19 0.94 -21.20 7.70
N ALA A 20 0.55 -21.71 6.52
CA ALA A 20 1.44 -21.76 5.36
C ALA A 20 1.86 -20.36 4.91
N ASP A 21 0.92 -19.41 4.89
CA ASP A 21 1.18 -18.02 4.53
C ASP A 21 2.07 -17.33 5.57
N ALA A 22 1.77 -17.49 6.86
CA ALA A 22 2.62 -16.98 7.93
C ALA A 22 4.06 -17.53 7.85
N GLU A 23 4.23 -18.83 7.55
CA GLU A 23 5.55 -19.43 7.36
C GLU A 23 6.28 -18.85 6.14
N ALA A 24 5.58 -18.66 5.02
CA ALA A 24 6.14 -18.05 3.82
C ALA A 24 6.60 -16.60 4.05
N GLU A 25 5.92 -15.86 4.93
CA GLU A 25 6.28 -14.51 5.35
C GLU A 25 7.32 -14.47 6.48
N GLY A 26 7.70 -15.62 7.06
CA GLY A 26 8.62 -15.69 8.19
C GLY A 26 8.02 -15.19 9.51
N LEU A 27 6.69 -15.22 9.62
CA LEU A 27 5.92 -14.77 10.79
C LEU A 27 5.43 -15.96 11.62
N THR A 28 5.12 -15.69 12.89
CA THR A 28 4.31 -16.62 13.69
C THR A 28 2.84 -16.48 13.29
N LEU A 29 2.06 -17.55 13.40
CA LEU A 29 0.61 -17.50 13.15
C LEU A 29 -0.08 -16.40 13.96
N SER A 30 0.33 -16.16 15.21
CA SER A 30 -0.24 -15.08 16.05
C SER A 30 0.10 -13.68 15.52
N SER A 31 1.29 -13.47 14.97
CA SER A 31 1.66 -12.18 14.36
C SER A 31 0.85 -11.96 13.08
N TRP A 32 0.82 -12.98 12.23
CA TRP A 32 0.06 -12.94 10.97
C TRP A 32 -1.43 -12.65 11.22
N LEU A 33 -2.04 -13.30 12.22
CA LEU A 33 -3.43 -13.03 12.61
C LEU A 33 -3.63 -11.62 13.16
N ALA A 34 -2.67 -11.10 13.94
CA ALA A 34 -2.74 -9.73 14.46
C ALA A 34 -2.66 -8.71 13.32
N ASP A 35 -1.77 -8.93 12.34
CA ASP A 35 -1.60 -8.07 11.18
C ASP A 35 -2.85 -8.12 10.28
N ALA A 36 -3.38 -9.31 9.99
CA ALA A 36 -4.63 -9.48 9.24
C ALA A 36 -5.83 -8.78 9.94
N ALA A 37 -5.91 -8.87 11.26
CA ALA A 37 -6.94 -8.18 12.04
C ALA A 37 -6.76 -6.65 11.97
N ALA A 38 -5.53 -6.15 12.11
CA ALA A 38 -5.21 -4.74 12.02
C ALA A 38 -5.54 -4.18 10.63
N ASP A 39 -5.21 -4.91 9.56
CA ASP A 39 -5.51 -4.53 8.19
C ASP A 39 -7.01 -4.48 7.94
N ARG A 40 -7.77 -5.46 8.43
CA ARG A 40 -9.23 -5.45 8.32
C ARG A 40 -9.86 -4.24 9.01
N LEU A 41 -9.37 -3.88 10.20
CA LEU A 41 -9.82 -2.70 10.94
C LEU A 41 -9.42 -1.41 10.22
N ARG A 42 -8.19 -1.33 9.70
CA ARG A 42 -7.69 -0.19 8.92
C ARG A 42 -8.54 0.03 7.67
N LEU A 43 -8.80 -1.03 6.90
CA LEU A 43 -9.65 -0.96 5.71
C LEU A 43 -11.08 -0.51 6.05
N LYS A 44 -11.62 -0.94 7.19
CA LYS A 44 -12.93 -0.46 7.66
C LYS A 44 -12.91 1.03 7.96
N ALA A 45 -11.88 1.51 8.68
CA ALA A 45 -11.73 2.93 8.99
C ALA A 45 -11.52 3.78 7.73
N LEU A 46 -10.71 3.32 6.78
CA LEU A 46 -10.48 4.00 5.50
C LEU A 46 -11.76 4.11 4.67
N ARG A 47 -12.57 3.05 4.60
CA ARG A 47 -13.87 3.12 3.92
C ARG A 47 -14.81 4.13 4.58
N GLN A 48 -14.86 4.16 5.91
CA GLN A 48 -15.68 5.15 6.62
C GLN A 48 -15.22 6.57 6.30
N LEU A 49 -13.91 6.82 6.31
CA LEU A 49 -13.35 8.12 5.97
C LEU A 49 -13.72 8.56 4.54
N VAL A 50 -13.67 7.65 3.56
CA VAL A 50 -14.09 7.95 2.19
C VAL A 50 -15.58 8.27 2.14
N ASN A 51 -16.42 7.47 2.81
CA ASN A 51 -17.86 7.73 2.85
C ASN A 51 -18.20 9.10 3.47
N ASP A 52 -17.53 9.47 4.57
CA ASP A 52 -17.75 10.75 5.24
C ASP A 52 -17.35 11.91 4.30
N TRP A 53 -16.23 11.76 3.60
CA TRP A 53 -15.79 12.74 2.62
C TRP A 53 -16.77 12.88 1.44
N GLU A 54 -17.26 11.76 0.90
CA GLU A 54 -18.24 11.75 -0.20
C GLU A 54 -19.60 12.31 0.20
N ALA A 55 -20.00 12.14 1.46
CA ALA A 55 -21.21 12.76 1.98
C ALA A 55 -21.11 14.29 2.02
N GLU A 56 -19.92 14.82 2.26
CA GLU A 56 -19.66 16.28 2.29
C GLU A 56 -19.41 16.88 0.89
N HIS A 57 -18.76 16.15 -0.01
CA HIS A 57 -18.23 16.68 -1.27
C HIS A 57 -18.89 16.10 -2.53
N GLY A 58 -19.73 15.07 -2.38
CA GLY A 58 -20.24 14.27 -3.47
C GLY A 58 -19.38 13.04 -3.75
N ALA A 59 -19.96 12.03 -4.41
CA ALA A 59 -19.28 10.79 -4.73
C ALA A 59 -18.09 11.01 -5.66
N ILE A 60 -16.97 10.32 -5.40
CA ILE A 60 -15.79 10.37 -6.26
C ILE A 60 -16.13 9.65 -7.57
N SER A 61 -16.17 10.39 -8.68
CA SER A 61 -16.52 9.82 -9.98
C SER A 61 -15.34 9.11 -10.64
N THR A 62 -15.63 8.13 -11.49
CA THR A 62 -14.61 7.45 -12.31
C THR A 62 -13.86 8.44 -13.21
N ALA A 63 -14.56 9.44 -13.74
CA ALA A 63 -13.95 10.48 -14.57
C ALA A 63 -12.92 11.32 -13.79
N GLU A 64 -13.16 11.60 -12.51
CA GLU A 64 -12.20 12.30 -11.65
C GLU A 64 -10.97 11.43 -11.34
N LEU A 65 -11.17 10.13 -11.10
CA LEU A 65 -10.08 9.17 -10.92
C LEU A 65 -9.21 9.07 -12.18
N ASP A 66 -9.83 8.91 -13.35
CA ASP A 66 -9.12 8.87 -14.64
C ASP A 66 -8.34 10.17 -14.90
N ALA A 67 -8.94 11.32 -14.59
CA ALA A 67 -8.28 12.61 -14.71
C ALA A 67 -7.08 12.74 -13.75
N LEU A 68 -7.19 12.22 -12.53
CA LEU A 68 -6.11 12.17 -11.55
C LEU A 68 -4.96 11.27 -12.03
N GLU A 69 -5.25 10.06 -12.50
CA GLU A 69 -4.25 9.13 -13.02
C GLU A 69 -3.44 9.75 -14.17
N ASN A 70 -4.13 10.41 -15.10
CA ASN A 70 -3.51 11.14 -16.21
C ASN A 70 -2.56 12.25 -15.71
N LYS A 71 -2.99 13.03 -14.71
CA LYS A 71 -2.16 14.08 -14.09
C LYS A 71 -0.93 13.50 -13.39
N VAL A 72 -1.09 12.40 -12.64
CA VAL A 72 0.01 11.71 -11.95
C VAL A 72 1.01 11.14 -12.97
N ALA A 73 0.53 10.52 -14.03
CA ALA A 73 1.37 10.00 -15.10
C ALA A 73 2.16 11.12 -15.80
N ALA A 74 1.53 12.26 -16.07
CA ALA A 74 2.19 13.43 -16.63
C ALA A 74 3.30 13.98 -15.70
N ALA A 75 2.99 14.13 -14.41
CA ALA A 75 3.95 14.60 -13.41
C ALA A 75 5.19 13.68 -13.31
N ARG A 76 4.98 12.36 -13.33
CA ARG A 76 6.06 11.36 -13.33
C ARG A 76 6.96 11.48 -14.57
N ARG A 77 6.39 11.67 -15.76
CA ARG A 77 7.17 11.89 -17.00
C ARG A 77 8.03 13.15 -16.90
N THR A 78 7.44 14.26 -16.47
CA THR A 78 8.18 15.53 -16.30
C THR A 78 9.33 15.38 -15.31
N ALA A 79 9.12 14.69 -14.19
CA ALA A 79 10.17 14.43 -13.21
C ALA A 79 11.32 13.59 -13.79
N ALA A 80 11.00 12.55 -14.58
CA ALA A 80 12.01 11.73 -15.25
C ALA A 80 12.85 12.54 -16.25
N THR A 81 12.21 13.36 -17.10
CA THR A 81 12.92 14.22 -18.07
C THR A 81 13.86 15.22 -17.37
N ARG A 82 13.45 15.80 -16.23
CA ARG A 82 14.31 16.69 -15.44
C ARG A 82 15.56 15.95 -14.92
N ARG A 83 15.38 14.72 -14.43
CA ARG A 83 16.48 13.89 -13.92
C ARG A 83 17.50 13.56 -15.02
N SER A 84 17.04 13.11 -16.19
CA SER A 84 17.91 12.80 -17.33
C SER A 84 18.63 14.05 -17.85
N ARG A 85 17.96 15.21 -17.88
CA ARG A 85 18.60 16.48 -18.26
C ARG A 85 19.70 16.88 -17.29
N SER A 86 19.47 16.77 -15.99
CA SER A 86 20.47 17.07 -14.96
C SER A 86 21.70 16.15 -15.05
N GLN A 87 21.52 14.89 -15.45
CA GLN A 87 22.62 13.94 -15.66
C GLN A 87 23.43 14.22 -16.92
N MET A 88 22.80 14.76 -17.98
CA MET A 88 23.50 15.13 -19.21
C MET A 88 24.25 16.46 -19.13
N THR A 89 23.87 17.33 -18.19
CA THR A 89 24.56 18.60 -17.92
C THR A 89 25.69 18.50 -16.90
N ASP A 90 26.03 17.30 -16.43
CA ASP A 90 27.17 17.04 -15.55
C ASP A 90 28.34 16.42 -16.37
N PRO A 91 29.34 17.21 -16.81
CA PRO A 91 30.40 16.73 -17.70
C PRO A 91 31.59 16.10 -16.96
N SER A 92 31.49 15.80 -15.65
CA SER A 92 32.65 15.52 -14.81
C SER A 92 33.16 14.06 -14.78
N HIS A 93 33.09 13.30 -15.89
CA HIS A 93 33.71 11.96 -15.91
C HIS A 93 34.36 11.50 -17.23
N GLN A 94 34.81 12.41 -18.09
CA GLN A 94 35.59 12.03 -19.28
C GLN A 94 36.87 12.84 -19.46
N ALA A 95 37.83 12.66 -18.54
CA ALA A 95 39.24 12.97 -18.75
C ALA A 95 40.10 12.18 -17.75
N ALA A 96 40.32 10.90 -18.01
CA ALA A 96 41.42 10.12 -17.43
C ALA A 96 41.67 8.89 -18.32
N SER A 97 42.37 9.13 -19.42
CA SER A 97 43.17 8.14 -20.15
C SER A 97 44.49 8.78 -20.53
#